data_AF-A0A9Y2NR86-F1
#
_entry.id   AF-A0A9Y2NR86-F1
#
_cell.length_a   1.000
_cell.length_b   1.000
_cell.length_c   1.000
_cell.angle_alpha   90.00
_cell.angle_beta   90.00
_cell.angle_gamma   90.00
#
_symmetry.space_group_name_H-M   'P 1'
#
loop_
_entity.id
_entity.type
_entity.pdbx_description
1 polymer ?
#
loop_
_entity_poly.entity_id
_entity_poly.type
_entity_poly.pdbx_seq_one_letter_code
_entity_poly.pdbx_strand_id
1 'polypeptide(L)' 'MVHLAAGTDAGTGRVHESFDASDPAMFSRAWFSWADSMFCELALAVADDR' A
#
# COMPACT_ATOMS: atom_id res chain seq x y z
N MET A 1 0.35 8.84 -5.38
CA MET A 1 -0.34 7.67 -4.80
C MET A 1 0.62 6.54 -4.46
N VAL A 2 1.51 6.07 -5.36
CA VAL A 2 2.51 5.02 -5.05
C VAL A 2 3.33 5.32 -3.79
N HIS A 3 3.92 6.51 -3.69
CA HIS A 3 4.70 6.90 -2.49
C HIS A 3 3.86 7.01 -1.21
N LEU A 4 2.59 7.41 -1.31
CA LEU A 4 1.69 7.46 -0.15
C LEU A 4 1.45 6.04 0.38
N ALA A 5 1.05 5.12 -0.51
CA ALA A 5 0.76 3.74 -0.13
C ALA A 5 1.99 3.03 0.45
N ALA A 6 3.19 3.26 -0.13
CA ALA A 6 4.44 2.72 0.39
C ALA A 6 4.88 3.36 1.73
N GLY A 7 4.47 4.60 2.01
CA GLY A 7 4.81 5.31 3.24
C GLY A 7 3.87 5.04 4.42
N THR A 8 2.75 4.37 4.19
CA THR A 8 1.71 4.06 5.19
C THR A 8 1.57 2.56 5.42
N ASP A 9 2.65 1.80 5.25
CA ASP A 9 2.69 0.33 5.32
C ASP A 9 3.03 -0.21 6.73
N ALA A 10 3.06 0.67 7.73
CA ALA A 10 3.50 0.37 9.10
C ALA A 10 4.88 -0.32 9.20
N GLY A 11 5.76 -0.12 8.21
CA GLY A 11 7.07 -0.78 8.13
C GLY A 11 7.00 -2.27 7.75
N THR A 12 5.85 -2.75 7.29
CA THR A 12 5.64 -4.17 6.95
C THR A 12 6.04 -4.53 5.51
N GLY A 13 6.22 -3.53 4.64
CA GLY A 13 6.44 -3.75 3.21
C GLY A 13 5.21 -4.28 2.47
N ARG A 14 4.00 -4.12 3.02
CA ARG A 14 2.74 -4.59 2.46
C ARG A 14 1.67 -3.50 2.46
N VAL A 15 0.70 -3.61 1.56
CA VAL A 15 -0.47 -2.71 1.57
C VAL A 15 -1.61 -3.37 2.35
N HIS A 16 -2.15 -2.62 3.31
CA HIS A 16 -3.24 -3.07 4.18
C HIS A 16 -4.62 -2.78 3.59
N GLU A 17 -5.67 -3.45 4.08
CA GLU A 17 -7.05 -3.17 3.65
C GLU A 17 -7.51 -1.77 4.05
N SER A 18 -7.11 -1.33 5.23
CA SER A 18 -7.29 0.02 5.73
C SER A 18 -6.18 0.36 6.71
N PHE A 19 -5.92 1.65 6.92
CA PHE A 19 -5.06 2.18 7.97
C PHE A 19 -5.67 3.46 8.54
N ASP A 20 -5.37 3.79 9.80
CA ASP A 20 -5.78 5.06 10.39
C ASP A 20 -4.94 6.21 9.80
N ALA A 21 -5.60 7.27 9.33
CA ALA A 21 -4.93 8.38 8.66
C ALA A 21 -4.00 9.19 9.57
N SER A 22 -4.21 9.14 10.89
CA SER A 22 -3.37 9.78 11.90
C SER A 22 -2.26 8.86 12.40
N ASP A 23 -2.47 7.54 12.35
CA ASP A 23 -1.49 6.53 12.77
C ASP A 23 -1.57 5.26 11.89
N PRO A 24 -0.74 5.15 10.83
CA PRO A 24 -0.72 4.00 9.94
C PRO A 24 -0.34 2.67 10.61
N ALA A 25 0.23 2.68 11.82
CA ALA A 25 0.49 1.45 12.57
C ALA A 25 -0.81 0.76 13.02
N MET A 26 -1.93 1.50 13.04
CA MET A 26 -3.26 0.93 13.19
C MET A 26 -3.84 0.58 11.82
N PHE A 27 -3.79 -0.69 11.45
CA PHE A 27 -4.30 -1.19 10.17
C PHE A 27 -5.14 -2.45 10.33
N SER A 28 -5.96 -2.73 9.31
CA SER A 28 -6.65 -4.01 9.18
C SER A 28 -5.93 -4.92 8.18
N ARG A 29 -5.92 -6.23 8.48
CA ARG A 29 -5.35 -7.30 7.64
C ARG A 29 -3.86 -7.11 7.35
N ALA A 30 -3.03 -7.69 8.20
CA ALA A 30 -1.57 -7.73 8.03
C ALA A 30 -1.12 -8.40 6.70
N TRP A 31 -1.96 -9.27 6.14
CA TRP A 31 -1.78 -9.80 4.80
C TRP A 31 -3.08 -9.74 4.02
N PHE A 32 -3.06 -9.00 2.91
CA PHE A 32 -4.16 -8.89 1.99
C PHE A 32 -3.64 -8.89 0.55
N SER A 33 -3.57 -10.08 -0.04
CA SER A 33 -2.99 -10.28 -1.37
C SER A 33 -3.56 -9.35 -2.45
N TRP A 34 -4.85 -9.05 -2.38
CA TRP A 34 -5.47 -8.16 -3.37
C TRP A 34 -4.94 -6.72 -3.26
N ALA A 35 -4.77 -6.18 -2.05
CA ALA A 35 -4.19 -4.86 -1.86
C ALA A 35 -2.73 -4.80 -2.34
N ASP A 36 -1.93 -5.83 -2.02
CA ASP A 36 -0.57 -5.99 -2.55
C ASP A 36 -0.57 -6.01 -4.10
N SER A 37 -1.48 -6.75 -4.73
CA SER A 37 -1.61 -6.79 -6.19
C SER A 37 -2.01 -5.44 -6.80
N MET A 38 -2.99 -4.74 -6.21
CA MET A 38 -3.40 -3.42 -6.70
C MET A 38 -2.28 -2.39 -6.61
N PHE A 39 -1.43 -2.48 -5.59
CA PHE A 39 -0.23 -1.65 -5.48
C PHE A 39 0.76 -1.93 -6.61
N CYS A 40 1.01 -3.22 -6.93
CA CYS A 40 1.86 -3.59 -8.06
C CYS A 40 1.33 -3.06 -9.39
N GLU A 41 0.04 -3.22 -9.66
CA GLU A 41 -0.61 -2.69 -10.88
C GLU A 41 -0.42 -1.17 -11.00
N LEU A 42 -0.63 -0.43 -9.91
CA LEU A 42 -0.42 1.02 -9.89
C LEU A 42 1.07 1.39 -10.11
N ALA A 43 1.99 0.65 -9.48
CA ALA A 43 3.41 0.90 -9.63
C ALA A 43 3.91 0.64 -11.06
N LEU A 44 3.42 -0.43 -11.70
CA LEU A 44 3.70 -0.74 -13.11
C LEU A 44 3.13 0.34 -14.03
N ALA A 45 1.88 0.75 -13.84
CA ALA A 45 1.28 1.82 -14.64
C ALA A 45 2.09 3.13 -14.56
N VAL A 46 2.60 3.50 -13.38
CA VAL A 46 3.46 4.68 -13.20
C VAL A 46 4.86 4.48 -13.78
N ALA A 47 5.37 3.25 -13.82
CA ALA A 47 6.66 2.94 -14.44
C ALA A 47 6.58 2.98 -15.97
N ASP A 48 5.47 2.54 -16.54
CA ASP A 48 5.21 2.52 -17.98
C ASP A 48 4.83 3.89 -18.55
N ASP A 49 4.25 4.80 -17.75
CA ASP A 49 3.91 6.19 -18.14
C ASP A 49 5.12 7.15 -18.11
N ARG A 50 6.35 6.62 -18.15
CA ARG A 50 7.61 7.39 -18.19
C ARG A 50 8.34 7.24 -19.51
#